data_AF-A0A6I7LIL6-F1
#
_entry.id   AF-A0A6I7LIL6-F1
#
_cell.length_a   1.000
_cell.length_b   1.000
_cell.length_c   1.000
_cell.angle_alpha   90.00
_cell.angle_beta   90.00
_cell.angle_gamma   90.00
#
_symmetry.space_group_name_H-M   'P 1'
#
loop_
_entity.id
_entity.type
_entity.pdbx_description
1 polymer ?
#
loop_
_entity_poly.entity_id
_entity_poly.type
_entity_poly.pdbx_seq_one_letter_code
_entity_poly.pdbx_strand_id
1 'polypeptide(L)'
;MASKAKVKAKKEGDVFDFIWENLKSLLIAIVLAVIIKTSIVEAYKIPSASMEDTLLIGDFLIANKFIYGAPLPLVDWRLPSIRTPKPGDVVIFKWPGDGVTNYIKRCVAVEGQKVEIINKVLYVDGKEFPLPPHAKFTDPDIQPRGPNNGNSRDNWGPYVVPKDYYFMMGDNRDNSYDSRFWGPVHKSLILGEAMFIHWSWEPDNNSPAVTAADPLSVPRLFLYNTVHFPERVRWNRLLTAIH
;
A
#
# COMPACT_ATOMS: atom_id res chain seq x y z
N MET A 1 7.39 -59.39 37.01
CA MET A 1 7.79 -57.96 36.88
C MET A 1 7.84 -57.45 35.43
N ALA A 2 8.10 -58.28 34.41
CA ALA A 2 8.22 -57.85 33.01
C ALA A 2 6.96 -57.23 32.35
N SER A 3 5.75 -57.59 32.80
CA SER A 3 4.48 -57.08 32.24
C SER A 3 4.22 -55.59 32.57
N LYS A 4 4.49 -55.17 33.81
CA LYS A 4 4.31 -53.75 34.23
C LYS A 4 5.29 -52.80 33.55
N ALA A 5 6.52 -53.25 33.28
CA ALA A 5 7.53 -52.46 32.56
C ALA A 5 7.15 -52.23 31.09
N LYS A 6 6.63 -53.25 30.40
CA LYS A 6 6.13 -53.13 29.02
C LYS A 6 4.91 -52.21 28.92
N VAL A 7 3.98 -52.28 29.87
CA VAL A 7 2.81 -51.39 29.91
C VAL A 7 3.21 -49.94 30.18
N LYS A 8 4.18 -49.70 31.07
CA LYS A 8 4.70 -48.35 31.37
C LYS A 8 5.43 -47.74 30.16
N ALA A 9 6.31 -48.50 29.51
CA ALA A 9 7.02 -48.05 28.31
C ALA A 9 6.08 -47.76 27.13
N LYS A 10 5.02 -48.57 26.96
CA LYS A 10 3.99 -48.31 25.96
C LYS A 10 3.19 -47.03 26.25
N LYS A 11 2.87 -46.78 27.52
CA LYS A 11 2.20 -45.54 27.96
C LYS A 11 3.06 -44.29 27.75
N GLU A 12 4.36 -44.37 28.00
CA GLU A 12 5.30 -43.26 27.74
C GLU A 12 5.45 -42.98 26.23
N GLY A 13 5.44 -44.02 25.38
CA GLY A 13 5.42 -43.88 23.92
C GLY A 13 4.14 -43.22 23.40
N ASP A 14 2.96 -43.66 23.85
CA ASP A 14 1.67 -43.07 23.46
C ASP A 14 1.57 -41.59 23.88
N VAL A 15 2.13 -41.22 25.05
CA VAL A 15 2.16 -39.82 25.50
C VAL A 15 3.12 -38.97 24.67
N PHE A 16 4.29 -39.51 24.33
CA PHE A 16 5.25 -38.79 23.47
C PHE A 16 4.70 -38.57 22.06
N ASP A 17 4.12 -39.60 21.44
CA ASP A 17 3.51 -39.51 20.12
C ASP A 17 2.33 -38.54 20.13
N PHE A 18 1.50 -38.57 21.16
CA PHE A 18 0.42 -37.59 21.33
C PHE A 18 0.95 -36.15 21.44
N ILE A 19 1.98 -35.91 22.27
CA ILE A 19 2.61 -34.58 22.39
C ILE A 19 3.22 -34.15 21.05
N TRP A 20 3.88 -35.06 20.34
CA TRP A 20 4.54 -34.78 19.06
C TRP A 20 3.54 -34.42 17.96
N GLU A 21 2.43 -35.14 17.85
CA GLU A 21 1.37 -34.84 16.87
C GLU A 21 0.66 -33.51 17.17
N ASN A 22 0.41 -33.20 18.45
CA ASN A 22 -0.14 -31.89 18.83
C ASN A 22 0.84 -30.76 18.55
N LEU A 23 2.14 -30.96 18.83
CA LEU A 23 3.18 -29.97 18.54
C LEU A 23 3.32 -29.71 17.03
N LYS A 24 3.30 -30.76 16.19
CA LYS A 24 3.28 -30.61 14.72
C LYS A 24 2.08 -29.80 14.26
N SER A 25 0.88 -30.13 14.76
CA SER A 25 -0.36 -29.43 14.39
C SER A 25 -0.32 -27.95 14.80
N LEU A 26 0.17 -27.66 16.00
CA LEU A 26 0.38 -26.29 16.48
C LEU A 26 1.39 -25.53 15.61
N LEU A 27 2.50 -26.18 15.24
CA LEU A 27 3.53 -25.57 14.40
C LEU A 27 2.97 -25.26 13.00
N ILE A 28 2.22 -26.18 12.40
CA ILE A 28 1.52 -25.95 11.13
C ILE A 28 0.55 -24.78 11.24
N ALA A 29 -0.25 -24.72 12.32
CA ALA A 29 -1.18 -23.62 12.54
C ALA A 29 -0.46 -22.26 12.68
N ILE A 30 0.67 -22.21 13.38
CA ILE A 30 1.50 -21.00 13.51
C ILE A 30 2.06 -20.60 12.14
N VAL A 31 2.62 -21.53 11.38
CA VAL A 31 3.15 -21.27 10.03
C VAL A 31 2.06 -20.75 9.10
N LEU A 32 0.89 -21.39 9.08
CA LEU A 32 -0.25 -20.94 8.31
C LEU A 32 -0.72 -19.55 8.75
N ALA A 33 -0.81 -19.30 10.06
CA ALA A 33 -1.18 -17.99 10.58
C ALA A 33 -0.18 -16.89 10.16
N VAL A 34 1.12 -17.18 10.16
CA VAL A 34 2.15 -16.25 9.66
C VAL A 34 1.99 -16.01 8.16
N ILE A 35 1.79 -17.04 7.34
CA ILE A 35 1.59 -16.91 5.89
C ILE A 35 0.34 -16.08 5.60
N ILE A 36 -0.79 -16.40 6.23
CA ILE A 36 -2.07 -15.70 6.10
C ILE A 36 -1.88 -14.23 6.52
N LYS A 37 -1.30 -13.99 7.69
CA LYS A 37 -1.10 -12.63 8.22
C LYS A 37 -0.18 -11.79 7.33
N THR A 38 0.88 -12.38 6.78
CA THR A 38 1.85 -11.65 5.95
C THR A 38 1.40 -11.46 4.49
N SER A 39 0.51 -12.35 4.01
CA SER A 39 0.10 -12.36 2.59
C SER A 39 -1.24 -11.68 2.32
N ILE A 40 -2.13 -11.55 3.31
CA ILE A 40 -3.48 -10.99 3.07
C ILE A 40 -3.51 -9.49 3.35
N VAL A 41 -3.05 -9.07 4.54
CA VAL A 41 -3.23 -7.71 5.04
C VAL A 41 -1.91 -7.11 5.47
N GLU A 42 -1.58 -5.94 4.93
CA GLU A 42 -0.46 -5.12 5.39
C GLU A 42 -0.94 -3.71 5.72
N ALA A 43 -0.39 -3.15 6.80
CA ALA A 43 -0.67 -1.79 7.22
C ALA A 43 0.41 -0.85 6.69
N TYR A 44 0.00 0.21 5.99
CA TYR A 44 0.90 1.23 5.46
C TYR A 44 0.59 2.58 6.09
N LYS A 45 1.63 3.37 6.39
CA LYS A 45 1.51 4.77 6.78
C LYS A 45 1.69 5.66 5.55
N ILE A 46 0.87 6.70 5.41
CA ILE A 46 0.98 7.70 4.34
C ILE A 46 1.96 8.81 4.73
N PRO A 47 3.09 8.96 4.02
CA PRO A 47 4.09 9.98 4.32
C PRO A 47 3.99 11.21 3.42
N SER A 48 3.21 11.18 2.33
CA SER A 48 3.20 12.22 1.29
C SER A 48 1.80 12.67 0.90
N ALA A 49 1.70 13.89 0.35
CA ALA A 49 0.45 14.53 -0.08
C ALA A 49 0.06 14.24 -1.54
N SER A 50 0.71 13.29 -2.22
CA SER A 50 0.44 13.01 -3.65
C SER A 50 -0.95 12.43 -3.93
N MET A 51 -1.60 11.88 -2.90
CA MET A 51 -2.97 11.39 -2.92
C MET A 51 -3.86 12.22 -1.98
N GLU A 52 -3.46 13.44 -1.63
CA GLU A 52 -4.18 14.29 -0.67
C GLU A 52 -5.66 14.48 -1.04
N ASP A 53 -6.50 14.67 -0.02
CA ASP A 53 -7.96 14.59 0.00
C ASP A 53 -8.53 13.16 -0.09
N THR A 54 -7.90 12.25 -0.86
CA THR A 54 -8.18 10.81 -0.78
C THR A 54 -7.48 10.19 0.43
N LEU A 55 -6.16 10.40 0.53
CA LEU A 55 -5.25 9.89 1.54
C LEU A 55 -4.40 11.05 2.08
N LEU A 56 -4.56 11.36 3.36
CA LEU A 56 -3.86 12.45 4.02
C LEU A 56 -2.57 11.95 4.66
N ILE A 57 -1.59 12.86 4.81
CA ILE A 57 -0.38 12.56 5.60
C ILE A 57 -0.82 12.19 7.02
N GLY A 58 -0.28 11.06 7.50
CA GLY A 58 -0.62 10.50 8.80
C GLY A 58 -1.81 9.54 8.80
N ASP A 59 -2.43 9.27 7.64
CA ASP A 59 -3.32 8.13 7.49
C ASP A 59 -2.55 6.81 7.56
N PHE A 60 -3.18 5.81 8.15
CA PHE A 60 -2.75 4.43 8.15
C PHE A 60 -3.83 3.59 7.49
N LEU A 61 -3.45 2.88 6.45
CA LEU A 61 -4.35 2.11 5.61
C LEU A 61 -4.06 0.62 5.69
N ILE A 62 -5.11 -0.15 5.54
CA ILE A 62 -5.05 -1.58 5.33
C ILE A 62 -5.10 -1.86 3.83
N ALA A 63 -4.14 -2.67 3.37
CA ALA A 63 -4.05 -3.09 1.99
C ALA A 63 -4.38 -4.57 1.82
N ASN A 64 -5.09 -4.91 0.74
CA ASN A 64 -5.28 -6.27 0.27
C ASN A 64 -4.14 -6.64 -0.68
N LYS A 65 -3.20 -7.46 -0.21
CA LYS A 65 -2.09 -7.95 -1.07
C LYS A 65 -2.50 -9.16 -1.90
N PHE A 66 -3.49 -9.91 -1.42
CA PHE A 66 -3.92 -11.14 -2.07
C PHE A 66 -4.60 -10.90 -3.42
N ILE A 67 -5.34 -9.79 -3.55
CA ILE A 67 -6.14 -9.52 -4.75
C ILE A 67 -5.33 -9.46 -6.05
N TYR A 68 -4.09 -8.94 -5.98
CA TYR A 68 -3.15 -8.83 -7.10
C TYR A 68 -2.05 -9.91 -7.08
N GLY A 69 -2.20 -10.94 -6.25
CA GLY A 69 -1.23 -12.03 -6.12
C GLY A 69 -0.11 -11.67 -5.16
N ALA A 70 -0.27 -12.00 -3.88
CA ALA A 70 0.68 -11.65 -2.83
C ALA A 70 2.03 -12.37 -3.00
N PRO A 71 3.17 -11.69 -2.76
CA PRO A 71 4.46 -12.37 -2.65
C PRO A 71 4.49 -13.20 -1.38
N LEU A 72 4.94 -14.45 -1.47
CA LEU A 72 5.13 -15.27 -0.28
C LEU A 72 6.40 -14.85 0.47
N PRO A 73 6.39 -14.91 1.81
CA PRO A 73 7.61 -14.72 2.57
C PRO A 73 8.59 -15.86 2.26
N LEU A 74 9.88 -15.53 2.20
CA LEU A 74 11.02 -16.47 2.08
C LEU A 74 11.19 -17.17 0.71
N VAL A 75 10.27 -16.98 -0.23
CA VAL A 75 10.33 -17.62 -1.56
C VAL A 75 10.07 -16.57 -2.64
N ASP A 76 10.83 -16.60 -3.73
CA ASP A 76 10.62 -15.75 -4.91
C ASP A 76 9.42 -16.23 -5.76
N TRP A 77 8.33 -16.59 -5.10
CA TRP A 77 7.08 -17.03 -5.71
C TRP A 77 5.92 -16.16 -5.24
N ARG A 78 4.94 -15.95 -6.13
CA ARG A 78 3.74 -15.16 -5.87
C ARG A 78 2.51 -16.04 -5.98
N LEU A 79 1.55 -15.81 -5.09
CA LEU A 79 0.24 -16.43 -5.20
C LEU A 79 -0.46 -15.97 -6.50
N PRO A 80 -1.32 -16.82 -7.09
CA PRO A 80 -2.14 -16.42 -8.23
C PRO A 80 -2.95 -15.17 -7.91
N SER A 81 -2.93 -14.19 -8.81
CA SER A 81 -3.77 -12.98 -8.70
C SER A 81 -5.23 -13.34 -8.95
N ILE A 82 -6.14 -12.89 -8.09
CA ILE A 82 -7.59 -13.03 -8.31
C ILE A 82 -8.02 -12.15 -9.49
N ARG A 83 -7.50 -10.93 -9.54
CA ARG A 83 -7.74 -9.96 -10.61
C ARG A 83 -6.50 -9.11 -10.83
N THR A 84 -6.46 -8.38 -11.94
CA THR A 84 -5.49 -7.31 -12.15
C THR A 84 -6.04 -5.96 -11.64
N PRO A 85 -5.17 -4.98 -11.37
CA PRO A 85 -5.57 -3.59 -11.19
C PRO A 85 -6.43 -3.11 -12.36
N LYS A 86 -7.46 -2.35 -12.04
CA LYS A 86 -8.39 -1.73 -12.98
C LYS A 86 -8.30 -0.22 -12.87
N PRO A 87 -8.67 0.52 -13.94
CA PRO A 87 -8.78 1.96 -13.86
C PRO A 87 -9.72 2.36 -12.71
N GLY A 88 -9.27 3.25 -11.85
CA GLY A 88 -9.94 3.66 -10.61
C GLY A 88 -9.31 3.07 -9.35
N ASP A 89 -8.66 1.91 -9.38
CA ASP A 89 -8.13 1.30 -8.16
C ASP A 89 -6.99 2.13 -7.54
N VAL A 90 -6.97 2.24 -6.21
CA VAL A 90 -5.83 2.80 -5.48
C VAL A 90 -4.84 1.68 -5.17
N VAL A 91 -3.68 1.74 -5.81
CA VAL A 91 -2.72 0.64 -5.87
C VAL A 91 -1.43 1.00 -5.14
N ILE A 92 -0.95 0.04 -4.36
CA ILE A 92 0.35 0.07 -3.68
C ILE A 92 1.34 -0.73 -4.51
N PHE A 93 2.50 -0.14 -4.79
CA PHE A 93 3.53 -0.75 -5.61
C PHE A 93 4.92 -0.25 -5.21
N LYS A 94 5.95 -1.00 -5.59
CA LYS A 94 7.34 -0.57 -5.48
C LYS A 94 7.68 0.38 -6.62
N TRP A 95 8.23 1.55 -6.30
CA TRP A 95 8.64 2.53 -7.30
C TRP A 95 9.65 1.90 -8.29
N PRO A 96 9.44 2.03 -9.61
CA PRO A 96 10.33 1.41 -10.59
C PRO A 96 11.78 1.92 -10.57
N GLY A 97 12.04 3.11 -10.01
CA GLY A 97 13.37 3.71 -9.99
C GLY A 97 14.35 3.01 -9.04
N ASP A 98 13.89 2.52 -7.89
CA ASP A 98 14.73 1.82 -6.91
C ASP A 98 14.28 0.38 -6.60
N GLY A 99 13.02 0.02 -6.91
CA GLY A 99 12.45 -1.28 -6.57
C GLY A 99 12.27 -1.55 -5.07
N VAL A 100 12.43 -0.52 -4.23
CA VAL A 100 12.42 -0.63 -2.77
C VAL A 100 11.35 0.26 -2.16
N THR A 101 11.23 1.51 -2.62
CA THR A 101 10.32 2.48 -2.01
C THR A 101 8.88 2.21 -2.41
N ASN A 102 7.98 2.11 -1.42
CA ASN A 102 6.56 1.91 -1.69
C ASN A 102 5.86 3.22 -2.06
N TYR A 103 5.13 3.20 -3.17
CA TYR A 103 4.29 4.28 -3.65
C TYR A 103 2.83 3.85 -3.67
N ILE A 104 1.95 4.83 -3.48
CA ILE A 104 0.49 4.65 -3.56
C ILE A 104 -0.02 5.68 -4.55
N LYS A 105 -0.72 5.20 -5.57
CA LYS A 105 -1.29 6.00 -6.67
C LYS A 105 -2.56 5.33 -7.18
N ARG A 106 -3.34 6.06 -7.96
CA ARG A 106 -4.50 5.53 -8.66
C ARG A 106 -4.08 4.94 -10.00
N CYS A 107 -4.53 3.73 -10.29
CA CYS A 107 -4.43 3.17 -11.64
C CYS A 107 -5.42 3.91 -12.54
N VAL A 108 -4.95 4.53 -13.61
CA VAL A 108 -5.83 5.25 -14.56
C VAL A 108 -5.92 4.56 -15.92
N ALA A 109 -4.94 3.73 -16.27
CA ALA A 109 -4.96 2.94 -17.48
C ALA A 109 -4.19 1.63 -17.29
N VAL A 110 -4.62 0.60 -18.01
CA VAL A 110 -4.03 -0.74 -18.00
C VAL A 110 -3.41 -1.07 -19.37
N GLU A 111 -2.79 -2.24 -19.48
CA GLU A 111 -2.18 -2.72 -20.72
C GLU A 111 -3.06 -2.53 -21.96
N GLY A 112 -2.44 -2.10 -23.05
CA GLY A 112 -3.09 -1.86 -24.34
C GLY A 112 -3.86 -0.54 -24.45
N GLN A 113 -4.19 0.12 -23.33
CA GLN A 113 -4.89 1.40 -23.37
C GLN A 113 -3.97 2.55 -23.75
N LYS A 114 -4.51 3.55 -24.46
CA LYS A 114 -3.80 4.76 -24.85
C LYS A 114 -4.09 5.90 -23.88
N VAL A 115 -3.05 6.43 -23.24
CA VAL A 115 -3.11 7.57 -22.32
C VAL A 115 -2.66 8.84 -23.01
N GLU A 116 -3.41 9.91 -22.84
CA GLU A 116 -3.05 11.26 -23.29
C GLU A 116 -3.55 12.28 -22.27
N ILE A 117 -2.79 13.33 -22.02
CA ILE A 117 -3.19 14.46 -21.18
C ILE A 117 -3.12 15.71 -22.04
N ILE A 118 -4.23 16.46 -22.07
CA ILE A 118 -4.33 17.72 -22.80
C ILE A 118 -4.85 18.77 -21.83
N ASN A 119 -4.06 19.81 -21.57
CA ASN A 119 -4.43 20.90 -20.68
C ASN A 119 -5.00 20.41 -19.33
N LYS A 120 -4.25 19.53 -18.65
CA LYS A 120 -4.61 18.87 -17.36
C LYS A 120 -5.71 17.80 -17.43
N VAL A 121 -6.46 17.71 -18.52
CA VAL A 121 -7.52 16.71 -18.70
C VAL A 121 -6.91 15.40 -19.18
N LEU A 122 -7.19 14.31 -18.46
CA LEU A 122 -6.71 12.96 -18.79
C LEU A 122 -7.71 12.28 -19.72
N TYR A 123 -7.19 11.72 -20.81
CA TYR A 123 -7.93 10.89 -21.77
C TYR A 123 -7.34 9.48 -21.79
N VAL A 124 -8.21 8.48 -21.76
CA VAL A 124 -7.88 7.06 -21.91
C VAL A 124 -8.68 6.51 -23.09
N ASP A 125 -8.00 5.96 -24.08
CA ASP A 125 -8.56 5.52 -25.35
C ASP A 125 -9.40 6.61 -26.07
N GLY A 126 -8.96 7.86 -25.91
CA GLY A 126 -9.62 9.04 -26.49
C GLY A 126 -10.87 9.51 -25.74
N LYS A 127 -11.25 8.85 -24.64
CA LYS A 127 -12.36 9.28 -23.77
C LYS A 127 -11.80 9.98 -22.54
N GLU A 128 -12.44 11.06 -22.13
CA GLU A 128 -12.09 11.71 -20.86
C GLU A 128 -12.21 10.72 -19.71
N PHE A 129 -11.15 10.58 -18.93
CA PHE A 129 -11.14 9.78 -17.72
C PHE A 129 -11.84 10.58 -16.61
N PRO A 130 -12.95 10.07 -16.03
CA PRO A 130 -13.67 10.78 -14.98
C PRO A 130 -12.74 11.15 -13.83
N LEU A 131 -12.76 12.42 -13.43
CA LEU A 131 -11.96 12.86 -12.29
C LEU A 131 -12.47 12.17 -11.02
N PRO A 132 -11.61 11.45 -10.26
CA PRO A 132 -12.01 10.88 -8.98
C PRO A 132 -12.54 11.96 -8.03
N PRO A 133 -13.50 11.65 -7.13
CA PRO A 133 -14.19 12.65 -6.31
C PRO A 133 -13.27 13.56 -5.47
N HIS A 134 -12.11 13.04 -5.08
CA HIS A 134 -11.12 13.74 -4.25
C HIS A 134 -9.86 14.15 -5.02
N ALA A 135 -9.83 13.94 -6.33
CA ALA A 135 -8.72 14.42 -7.13
C ALA A 135 -8.82 15.94 -7.35
N LYS A 136 -7.67 16.61 -7.32
CA LYS A 136 -7.58 18.08 -7.41
C LYS A 136 -6.43 18.54 -8.28
N PHE A 137 -6.56 19.79 -8.72
CA PHE A 137 -5.52 20.58 -9.36
C PHE A 137 -5.28 21.80 -8.47
N THR A 138 -4.05 21.99 -8.02
CA THR A 138 -3.65 23.08 -7.12
C THR A 138 -2.97 24.22 -7.86
N ASP A 139 -2.47 23.95 -9.06
CA ASP A 139 -1.78 24.92 -9.89
C ASP A 139 -2.76 25.46 -10.96
N PRO A 140 -3.10 26.76 -10.94
CA PRO A 140 -4.03 27.34 -11.90
C PRO A 140 -3.43 27.40 -13.32
N ASP A 141 -2.10 27.40 -13.43
CA ASP A 141 -1.42 27.53 -14.71
C ASP A 141 -1.29 26.17 -15.39
N ILE A 142 -1.46 26.18 -16.72
CA ILE A 142 -1.24 25.02 -17.57
C ILE A 142 0.18 25.06 -18.09
N GLN A 143 0.95 24.02 -17.78
CA GLN A 143 2.28 23.86 -18.35
C GLN A 143 2.16 23.47 -19.83
N PRO A 144 2.63 24.32 -20.77
CA PRO A 144 2.62 23.95 -22.18
C PRO A 144 3.52 22.74 -22.42
N ARG A 145 3.39 22.12 -23.59
CA ARG A 145 4.36 21.10 -24.01
C ARG A 145 5.77 21.67 -24.00
N GLY A 146 6.73 20.82 -23.68
CA GLY A 146 8.14 21.16 -23.77
C GLY A 146 8.61 21.37 -25.21
N PRO A 147 9.84 21.89 -25.41
CA PRO A 147 10.44 22.01 -26.73
C PRO A 147 10.37 20.71 -27.54
N ASN A 148 10.24 20.81 -28.86
CA ASN A 148 10.12 19.66 -29.78
C ASN A 148 8.92 18.73 -29.45
N ASN A 149 7.79 19.30 -29.02
CA ASN A 149 6.59 18.55 -28.62
C ASN A 149 6.84 17.61 -27.43
N GLY A 150 7.79 17.96 -26.55
CA GLY A 150 8.12 17.21 -25.35
C GLY A 150 6.96 17.18 -24.36
N ASN A 151 6.88 16.08 -23.60
CA ASN A 151 5.87 15.95 -22.56
C ASN A 151 6.08 16.96 -21.43
N SER A 152 4.98 17.45 -20.87
CA SER A 152 4.94 18.20 -19.61
C SER A 152 3.97 17.53 -18.63
N ARG A 153 3.84 18.09 -17.41
CA ARG A 153 2.90 17.61 -16.40
C ARG A 153 1.44 17.63 -16.89
N ASP A 154 1.10 18.67 -17.66
CA ASP A 154 -0.27 19.02 -18.04
C ASP A 154 -0.59 18.70 -19.52
N ASN A 155 0.44 18.37 -20.31
CA ASN A 155 0.33 17.98 -21.71
C ASN A 155 1.28 16.81 -21.99
N TRP A 156 0.75 15.58 -22.02
CA TRP A 156 1.54 14.35 -21.99
C TRP A 156 0.99 13.28 -22.94
N GLY A 157 1.87 12.49 -23.56
CA GLY A 157 1.48 11.41 -24.46
C GLY A 157 1.32 11.87 -25.91
N PRO A 158 0.51 11.21 -26.74
CA PRO A 158 -0.18 9.96 -26.46
C PRO A 158 0.82 8.81 -26.21
N TYR A 159 0.44 7.85 -25.38
CA TYR A 159 1.27 6.68 -25.05
C TYR A 159 0.40 5.44 -24.87
N VAL A 160 0.77 4.33 -25.49
CA VAL A 160 0.08 3.05 -25.31
C VAL A 160 0.77 2.28 -24.17
N VAL A 161 0.00 1.93 -23.14
CA VAL A 161 0.52 1.18 -22.00
C VAL A 161 0.95 -0.22 -22.46
N PRO A 162 2.21 -0.63 -22.24
CA PRO A 162 2.68 -1.95 -22.65
C PRO A 162 1.95 -3.09 -21.95
N LYS A 163 2.09 -4.30 -22.49
CA LYS A 163 1.61 -5.54 -21.87
C LYS A 163 2.20 -5.72 -20.46
N ASP A 164 1.39 -6.15 -19.50
CA ASP A 164 1.77 -6.33 -18.09
C ASP A 164 2.18 -5.02 -17.36
N TYR A 165 1.84 -3.85 -17.89
CA TYR A 165 2.09 -2.55 -17.27
C TYR A 165 0.80 -1.79 -16.92
N TYR A 166 0.92 -0.85 -15.99
CA TYR A 166 -0.16 0.01 -15.49
C TYR A 166 0.29 1.46 -15.44
N PHE A 167 -0.55 2.39 -15.90
CA PHE A 167 -0.29 3.82 -15.78
C PHE A 167 -0.89 4.35 -14.47
N MET A 168 -0.04 4.91 -13.62
CA MET A 168 -0.39 5.32 -12.26
C MET A 168 -0.32 6.84 -12.11
N MET A 169 -1.34 7.45 -11.52
CA MET A 169 -1.38 8.90 -11.26
C MET A 169 -1.82 9.21 -9.84
N GLY A 170 -1.30 10.30 -9.29
CA GLY A 170 -1.76 10.82 -8.00
C GLY A 170 -3.07 11.57 -8.12
N ASP A 171 -3.87 11.58 -7.06
CA ASP A 171 -5.10 12.37 -7.00
C ASP A 171 -4.80 13.86 -6.79
N ASN A 172 -3.68 14.21 -6.13
CA ASN A 172 -3.15 15.56 -6.13
C ASN A 172 -2.33 15.79 -7.41
N ARG A 173 -3.02 16.10 -8.52
CA ARG A 173 -2.50 16.01 -9.89
C ARG A 173 -1.30 16.91 -10.13
N ASP A 174 -1.24 18.07 -9.48
CA ASP A 174 -0.14 19.02 -9.65
C ASP A 174 1.04 18.77 -8.70
N ASN A 175 0.83 17.99 -7.63
CA ASN A 175 1.81 17.67 -6.60
C ASN A 175 2.00 16.14 -6.46
N SER A 176 2.21 15.46 -7.58
CA SER A 176 2.41 14.01 -7.62
C SER A 176 3.52 13.61 -8.59
N TYR A 177 4.55 12.95 -8.07
CA TYR A 177 5.61 12.33 -8.87
C TYR A 177 5.19 10.90 -9.26
N ASP A 178 4.61 10.75 -10.44
CA ASP A 178 3.94 9.53 -10.91
C ASP A 178 4.31 9.14 -12.36
N SER A 179 3.51 8.29 -13.02
CA SER A 179 3.86 7.72 -14.33
C SER A 179 4.10 8.76 -15.42
N ARG A 180 3.64 10.01 -15.25
CA ARG A 180 4.00 11.12 -16.16
C ARG A 180 5.50 11.40 -16.19
N PHE A 181 6.22 11.11 -15.11
CA PHE A 181 7.64 11.42 -14.95
C PHE A 181 8.55 10.21 -15.17
N TRP A 182 8.12 9.01 -14.75
CA TRP A 182 8.95 7.80 -14.77
C TRP A 182 8.35 6.64 -15.57
N GLY A 183 7.24 6.85 -16.27
CA GLY A 183 6.59 5.83 -17.11
C GLY A 183 5.66 4.88 -16.36
N PRO A 184 5.12 3.84 -17.00
CA PRO A 184 4.18 2.92 -16.36
C PRO A 184 4.88 1.91 -15.43
N VAL A 185 4.11 1.30 -14.53
CA VAL A 185 4.57 0.31 -13.54
C VAL A 185 4.35 -1.11 -14.05
N HIS A 186 5.38 -1.95 -14.02
CA HIS A 186 5.23 -3.38 -14.34
C HIS A 186 4.50 -4.13 -13.23
N LYS A 187 3.65 -5.10 -13.62
CA LYS A 187 2.90 -6.02 -12.76
C LYS A 187 3.68 -6.61 -11.60
N SER A 188 4.95 -6.95 -11.78
CA SER A 188 5.78 -7.57 -10.72
C SER A 188 6.03 -6.64 -9.53
N LEU A 189 5.93 -5.33 -9.73
CA LEU A 189 6.12 -4.31 -8.69
C LEU A 189 4.84 -4.01 -7.89
N ILE A 190 3.69 -4.49 -8.36
CA ILE A 190 2.41 -4.30 -7.69
C ILE A 190 2.40 -5.12 -6.39
N LEU A 191 2.01 -4.49 -5.28
CA LEU A 191 1.96 -5.11 -3.96
C LEU A 191 0.53 -5.42 -3.51
N GLY A 192 -0.41 -4.51 -3.74
CA GLY A 192 -1.79 -4.69 -3.28
C GLY A 192 -2.69 -3.49 -3.57
N GLU A 193 -3.96 -3.64 -3.20
CA GLU A 193 -4.99 -2.61 -3.29
C GLU A 193 -5.20 -1.96 -1.91
N ALA A 194 -5.25 -0.63 -1.85
CA ALA A 194 -5.60 0.06 -0.61
C ALA A 194 -7.11 -0.05 -0.35
N MET A 195 -7.52 -0.61 0.79
CA MET A 195 -8.94 -0.91 1.05
C MET A 195 -9.63 0.16 1.91
N PHE A 196 -9.07 0.45 3.08
CA PHE A 196 -9.68 1.37 4.04
C PHE A 196 -8.62 1.98 4.96
N ILE A 197 -8.95 3.16 5.50
CA ILE A 197 -8.14 3.85 6.50
C ILE A 197 -8.53 3.28 7.86
N HIS A 198 -7.62 2.60 8.55
CA HIS A 198 -7.91 2.04 9.88
C HIS A 198 -7.53 2.99 11.02
N TRP A 199 -6.63 3.93 10.75
CA TRP A 199 -6.21 4.96 11.70
C TRP A 199 -5.85 6.23 10.96
N SER A 200 -6.08 7.40 11.56
CA SER A 200 -5.66 8.67 10.98
C SER A 200 -5.22 9.62 12.09
N TRP A 201 -3.99 10.09 11.98
CA TRP A 201 -3.36 10.98 12.95
C TRP A 201 -2.83 12.21 12.23
N GLU A 202 -3.33 13.38 12.61
CA GLU A 202 -2.80 14.64 12.10
C GLU A 202 -1.34 14.82 12.56
N PRO A 203 -0.37 15.16 11.70
CA PRO A 203 0.97 15.57 12.13
C PRO A 203 0.98 16.97 12.76
N ASP A 204 1.92 17.27 13.67
CA ASP A 204 2.06 18.60 14.30
C ASP A 204 3.53 18.94 14.42
N ASN A 205 3.87 20.06 13.82
CA ASN A 205 5.21 20.61 13.81
C ASN A 205 5.60 21.20 15.17
N ASN A 206 4.64 21.47 16.06
CA ASN A 206 4.87 21.96 17.42
C ASN A 206 5.05 20.83 18.45
N SER A 207 4.95 19.57 18.04
CA SER A 207 5.14 18.43 18.95
C SER A 207 6.57 18.42 19.54
N PRO A 208 6.74 18.03 20.82
CA PRO A 208 8.05 17.99 21.45
C PRO A 208 9.05 17.14 20.66
N ALA A 209 10.22 17.70 20.36
CA ALA A 209 11.27 16.97 19.66
C ALA A 209 11.81 15.80 20.52
N VAL A 210 12.00 14.65 19.90
CA VAL A 210 12.69 13.51 20.53
C VAL A 210 14.18 13.64 20.29
N THR A 211 14.97 13.62 21.36
CA THR A 211 16.42 13.77 21.31
C THR A 211 17.08 12.84 22.31
N ALA A 212 18.16 12.18 21.89
CA ALA A 212 18.94 11.29 22.74
C ALA A 212 19.61 12.02 23.92
N ALA A 213 19.74 13.34 23.85
CA ALA A 213 20.37 14.15 24.90
C ALA A 213 19.42 14.54 26.05
N ASP A 214 18.10 14.50 25.84
CA ASP A 214 17.10 14.80 26.88
C ASP A 214 16.39 13.50 27.29
N PRO A 215 16.68 12.93 28.48
CA PRO A 215 16.06 11.69 28.95
C PRO A 215 14.55 11.84 29.22
N LEU A 216 14.03 13.07 29.33
CA LEU A 216 12.60 13.35 29.47
C LEU A 216 11.90 13.60 28.13
N SER A 217 12.60 13.60 27.00
CA SER A 217 12.00 13.89 25.69
C SER A 217 10.90 12.88 25.31
N VAL A 218 11.12 11.58 25.54
CA VAL A 218 10.14 10.53 25.25
C VAL A 218 8.93 10.59 26.20
N PRO A 219 9.09 10.66 27.53
CA PRO A 219 7.96 10.88 28.44
C PRO A 219 7.17 12.15 28.14
N ARG A 220 7.85 13.26 27.80
CA ARG A 220 7.20 14.53 27.44
C ARG A 220 6.37 14.39 26.18
N LEU A 221 6.92 13.75 25.13
CA LEU A 221 6.17 13.48 23.91
C LEU A 221 4.98 12.55 24.18
N PHE A 222 5.16 11.51 25.00
CA PHE A 222 4.07 10.59 25.35
C PHE A 222 2.92 11.33 26.06
N LEU A 223 3.23 12.15 27.07
CA LEU A 223 2.24 12.95 27.77
C LEU A 223 1.54 13.94 26.82
N TYR A 224 2.33 14.62 25.98
CA TYR A 224 1.83 15.53 24.95
C TYR A 224 0.84 14.83 24.01
N ASN A 225 1.23 13.68 23.45
CA ASN A 225 0.37 12.90 22.55
C ASN A 225 -0.87 12.35 23.26
N THR A 226 -0.78 12.01 24.54
CA THR A 226 -1.93 11.52 25.32
C THR A 226 -2.98 12.62 25.52
N VAL A 227 -2.54 13.82 25.87
CA VAL A 227 -3.43 14.98 26.06
C VAL A 227 -4.08 15.40 24.74
N HIS A 228 -3.31 15.48 23.66
CA HIS A 228 -3.82 15.91 22.37
C HIS A 228 -4.48 14.77 21.58
N PHE A 229 -4.44 13.52 22.08
CA PHE A 229 -4.95 12.35 21.36
C PHE A 229 -6.36 12.58 20.76
N PRO A 230 -7.35 13.09 21.52
CA PRO A 230 -8.70 13.25 20.97
C PRO A 230 -8.79 14.27 19.84
N GLU A 231 -7.97 15.32 19.89
CA GLU A 231 -7.95 16.40 18.89
C GLU A 231 -7.18 15.99 17.62
N ARG A 232 -6.23 15.08 17.78
CA ARG A 232 -5.26 14.69 16.76
C ARG A 232 -5.71 13.52 15.92
N VAL A 233 -6.57 12.67 16.49
CA VAL A 233 -7.23 11.60 15.75
C VAL A 233 -8.28 12.23 14.85
N ARG A 234 -8.15 11.99 13.54
CA ARG A 234 -9.17 12.41 12.57
C ARG A 234 -10.29 11.38 12.56
N TRP A 235 -11.18 11.44 13.56
CA TRP A 235 -12.25 10.47 13.80
C TRP A 235 -13.12 10.18 12.57
N ASN A 236 -13.41 11.22 11.77
CA ASN A 236 -14.23 11.12 10.56
C ASN A 236 -13.60 10.27 9.44
N ARG A 237 -12.31 9.90 9.55
CA ARG A 237 -11.58 9.10 8.57
C ARG A 237 -11.41 7.65 8.99
N LEU A 238 -11.76 7.30 10.23
CA LEU A 238 -11.60 5.93 10.73
C LEU A 238 -12.55 4.98 9.99
N LEU A 239 -12.03 3.84 9.58
CA LEU A 239 -12.72 2.78 8.84
C LEU A 239 -13.38 3.25 7.53
N THR A 240 -12.89 4.37 6.97
CA THR A 240 -13.39 4.89 5.70
C THR A 240 -12.81 4.07 4.55
N ALA A 241 -13.67 3.59 3.67
CA ALA A 241 -13.27 2.88 2.46
C ALA A 241 -12.56 3.83 1.49
N ILE A 242 -11.52 3.32 0.83
CA ILE A 242 -10.76 4.06 -0.16
C ILE A 242 -11.38 3.75 -1.52
N HIS A 243 -11.81 4.80 -2.23
CA HIS A 243 -12.43 4.71 -3.55
C HIS A 243 -11.71 5.59 -4.56
#